data_AF-A0A9E5N409-F1
#
_entry.id   AF-A0A9E5N409-F1
#
_cell.length_a   1.000
_cell.length_b   1.000
_cell.length_c   1.000
_cell.angle_alpha   90.00
_cell.angle_beta   90.00
_cell.angle_gamma   90.00
#
_symmetry.space_group_name_H-M   'P 1'
#
loop_
_entity.id
_entity.type
_entity.pdbx_description
1 polymer ?
#
loop_
_entity_poly.entity_id
_entity_poly.type
_entity_poly.pdbx_seq_one_letter_code
_entity_poly.pdbx_strand_id
1 'polypeptide(L)' 'MRTSAQIFLLVVLVLSCTVTTFSQQTLWKELNSEVSMLYQGQRYSEAAKLAQEALSVAENRFGPNHLHVATSLNNL' A
#
# COMPACT_ATOMS: atom_id res chain seq x y z
N MET A 1 22.28 29.85 -16.55
CA MET A 1 21.32 29.10 -17.40
C MET A 1 21.45 27.59 -17.24
N ARG A 2 22.67 27.00 -17.22
CA ARG A 2 22.86 25.54 -17.10
C ARG A 2 22.45 24.95 -15.74
N THR A 3 22.74 25.64 -14.63
CA THR A 3 22.44 25.17 -13.26
C THR A 3 20.96 25.26 -12.89
N SER A 4 20.27 26.32 -13.33
CA SER A 4 18.84 26.53 -13.09
C SER A 4 17.96 25.45 -13.76
N ALA A 5 18.33 25.03 -14.98
CA ALA A 5 17.65 23.95 -15.69
C ALA A 5 17.88 22.57 -15.04
N GLN A 6 19.07 22.32 -14.50
CA GLN A 6 19.39 21.07 -13.78
C GLN A 6 18.64 20.97 -12.43
N ILE A 7 18.52 22.07 -11.69
CA ILE A 7 17.76 22.11 -10.43
C ILE A 7 16.27 21.84 -10.70
N PHE A 8 15.71 22.46 -11.74
CA PHE A 8 14.31 22.24 -12.11
C PHE A 8 14.05 20.78 -12.52
N LEU A 9 14.96 20.18 -13.29
CA LEU A 9 14.88 18.78 -13.70
C LEU A 9 14.93 17.81 -12.51
N LEU A 10 15.78 18.09 -11.50
CA LEU A 10 15.86 17.29 -10.28
C LEU A 10 14.60 17.43 -9.40
N VAL A 11 14.03 18.62 -9.31
CA VAL A 11 12.79 18.87 -8.54
C VAL A 11 11.61 18.12 -9.17
N VAL A 12 11.48 18.13 -10.50
CA VAL A 12 10.43 17.39 -11.23
C VAL A 12 10.58 15.87 -11.09
N LEU A 13 11.82 15.37 -11.06
CA LEU A 13 12.13 13.94 -10.84
C LEU A 13 11.71 13.48 -9.43
N VAL A 14 12.00 14.28 -8.40
CA VAL A 14 11.65 13.98 -7.00
C VAL A 14 10.14 14.05 -6.78
N LEU A 15 9.45 15.01 -7.39
CA LEU A 15 7.98 15.10 -7.35
C LEU A 15 7.31 13.88 -7.99
N SER A 16 7.86 13.40 -9.11
CA SER A 16 7.32 12.21 -9.79
C SER A 16 7.52 10.93 -8.97
N CYS A 17 8.59 10.87 -8.16
CA CYS A 17 8.89 9.73 -7.29
C CYS A 17 7.94 9.62 -6.07
N THR A 18 7.25 10.70 -5.68
CA THR A 18 6.32 10.69 -4.52
C THR A 18 4.86 10.44 -4.91
N VAL A 19 4.43 10.78 -6.14
CA VAL A 19 3.03 10.56 -6.56
C VAL A 19 2.74 9.07 -6.75
N THR A 20 3.74 8.28 -7.14
CA THR A 20 3.60 6.82 -7.24
C THR A 20 3.36 6.18 -5.87
N THR A 21 4.08 6.58 -4.82
CA THR A 21 3.91 5.98 -3.47
C THR A 21 2.56 6.24 -2.83
N PHE A 22 1.95 7.41 -3.07
CA PHE A 22 0.62 7.73 -2.53
C PHE A 22 -0.50 6.90 -3.19
N SER A 23 -0.47 6.75 -4.52
CA SER A 23 -1.44 5.91 -5.25
C SER A 23 -1.24 4.41 -4.95
N GLN A 24 -0.01 3.99 -4.66
CA GLN A 24 0.29 2.57 -4.44
C GLN A 24 -0.31 2.03 -3.14
N GLN A 25 -0.55 2.88 -2.14
CA GLN A 25 -1.04 2.46 -0.83
C GLN A 25 -2.57 2.40 -0.69
N THR A 26 -3.35 3.07 -1.55
CA THR A 26 -4.79 3.29 -1.35
C THR A 26 -5.59 1.99 -1.18
N LEU A 27 -5.47 1.06 -2.15
CA LEU A 27 -6.23 -0.19 -2.15
C LEU A 27 -5.91 -1.08 -0.93
N TRP A 28 -4.64 -1.21 -0.57
CA TRP A 28 -4.23 -2.04 0.56
C TRP A 28 -4.78 -1.51 1.89
N LYS A 29 -4.80 -0.18 2.06
CA LYS A 29 -5.35 0.46 3.27
C LYS A 29 -6.86 0.24 3.38
N GLU A 30 -7.58 0.38 2.27
CA GLU A 30 -9.03 0.14 2.22
C GLU A 30 -9.37 -1.30 2.61
N LEU A 31 -8.68 -2.28 2.02
CA LEU A 31 -8.86 -3.70 2.35
C LEU A 31 -8.62 -3.98 3.85
N ASN A 32 -7.53 -3.47 4.44
CA ASN A 32 -7.26 -3.69 5.86
C ASN A 32 -8.26 -3.00 6.79
N SER A 33 -8.78 -1.83 6.38
CA SER A 33 -9.85 -1.16 7.12
C SER A 33 -11.12 -2.02 7.12
N GLU A 34 -11.48 -2.62 5.99
CA GLU A 34 -12.65 -3.48 5.88
C GLU A 34 -12.48 -4.81 6.62
N VAL A 35 -11.30 -5.43 6.57
CA VAL A 35 -10.97 -6.60 7.41
C VAL A 35 -11.26 -6.30 8.88
N SER A 36 -10.81 -5.13 9.37
CA SER A 36 -11.01 -4.71 10.75
C SER A 36 -12.50 -4.56 11.10
N MET A 37 -13.30 -3.99 10.19
CA MET A 37 -14.75 -3.86 10.39
C MET A 37 -15.45 -5.21 10.42
N LEU A 38 -15.11 -6.12 9.50
CA LEU A 38 -15.67 -7.47 9.45
C LEU A 38 -15.32 -8.27 10.70
N TYR A 39 -14.08 -8.15 11.18
CA TYR A 39 -13.63 -8.79 12.42
C TYR A 39 -14.41 -8.29 13.63
N GLN A 40 -14.58 -6.96 13.77
CA GLN A 40 -15.39 -6.37 14.85
C GLN A 40 -16.87 -6.78 14.76
N GLY A 41 -17.38 -6.97 13.55
CA GLY A 41 -18.73 -7.49 13.29
C GLY A 41 -18.87 -9.01 13.43
N GLN A 42 -17.84 -9.72 13.95
CA GLN A 42 -17.81 -11.18 14.11
C GLN A 42 -17.97 -11.98 12.79
N ARG A 43 -17.75 -11.33 11.64
CA ARG A 43 -17.79 -11.94 10.31
C ARG A 43 -16.42 -12.50 9.93
N TYR A 44 -15.87 -13.36 10.79
CA TYR A 44 -14.47 -13.82 10.70
C TYR A 44 -14.13 -14.52 9.38
N SER A 45 -15.05 -15.33 8.84
CA SER A 45 -14.85 -16.02 7.56
C SER A 45 -14.70 -15.05 6.39
N GLU A 46 -15.35 -13.89 6.44
CA GLU A 46 -15.26 -12.86 5.41
C GLU A 46 -14.03 -11.98 5.63
N ALA A 47 -13.72 -11.66 6.90
CA ALA A 47 -12.48 -10.98 7.27
C ALA A 47 -11.24 -11.76 6.80
N ALA A 48 -11.20 -13.09 7.01
CA ALA A 48 -10.08 -13.93 6.60
C ALA A 48 -9.89 -13.96 5.07
N LYS A 49 -10.99 -14.04 4.30
CA LYS A 49 -10.94 -13.96 2.83
C LYS A 49 -10.37 -12.62 2.37
N LEU A 50 -10.81 -11.53 2.98
CA LEU A 50 -10.37 -10.19 2.61
C LEU A 50 -8.93 -9.90 3.07
N ALA A 51 -8.51 -10.46 4.20
CA ALA A 51 -7.12 -10.39 4.67
C ALA A 51 -6.17 -11.13 3.71
N GLN A 52 -6.62 -12.24 3.13
CA GLN A 52 -5.85 -12.97 2.11
C GLN A 52 -5.71 -12.15 0.81
N GLU A 53 -6.75 -11.42 0.42
CA GLU A 53 -6.68 -10.49 -0.71
C GLU A 53 -5.73 -9.32 -0.41
N ALA A 54 -5.81 -8.74 0.80
CA ALA A 54 -4.89 -7.70 1.24
C ALA A 54 -3.42 -8.17 1.19
N LEU A 55 -3.15 -9.43 1.59
CA LEU A 55 -1.83 -10.03 1.49
C LEU A 55 -1.35 -10.13 0.04
N SER A 56 -2.19 -10.66 -0.86
CA SER A 56 -1.86 -10.77 -2.28
C SER A 56 -1.56 -9.41 -2.92
N VAL A 57 -2.37 -8.40 -2.60
CA VAL A 57 -2.11 -7.02 -3.04
C VAL A 57 -0.79 -6.51 -2.47
N ALA A 58 -0.49 -6.79 -1.20
CA ALA A 58 0.74 -6.35 -0.57
C ALA A 58 1.99 -6.96 -1.22
N GLU A 59 1.97 -8.27 -1.45
CA GLU A 59 3.08 -9.01 -2.07
C GLU A 59 3.32 -8.56 -3.50
N ASN A 60 2.27 -8.45 -4.30
CA ASN A 60 2.37 -8.06 -5.70
C ASN A 60 2.83 -6.61 -5.88
N ARG A 61 2.41 -5.71 -4.98
CA ARG A 61 2.61 -4.27 -5.15
C ARG A 61 3.86 -3.73 -4.46
N PHE A 62 4.22 -4.30 -3.31
CA PHE A 62 5.34 -3.82 -2.50
C PHE A 62 6.49 -4.82 -2.36
N GLY A 63 6.26 -6.08 -2.74
CA GLY A 63 7.22 -7.17 -2.59
C GLY A 63 7.15 -7.85 -1.22
N PRO A 64 7.68 -9.08 -1.12
CA PRO A 64 7.45 -9.99 0.01
C PRO A 64 8.05 -9.50 1.35
N ASN A 65 9.07 -8.64 1.32
CA ASN A 65 9.74 -8.14 2.53
C ASN A 65 9.21 -6.78 3.00
N HIS A 66 8.11 -6.29 2.42
CA HIS A 66 7.57 -4.98 2.76
C HIS A 66 6.71 -5.03 4.04
N LEU A 67 6.68 -3.92 4.79
CA LEU A 67 5.89 -3.81 6.03
C LEU A 67 4.40 -4.13 5.81
N HIS A 68 3.84 -3.77 4.65
CA HIS A 68 2.45 -4.09 4.29
C HIS A 68 2.18 -5.59 4.19
N VAL A 69 3.15 -6.40 3.77
CA VAL A 69 3.05 -7.87 3.77
C VAL A 69 3.00 -8.38 5.21
N ALA A 70 3.89 -7.88 6.07
CA ALA A 70 3.90 -8.24 7.49
C ALA A 70 2.58 -7.86 8.20
N THR A 71 2.04 -6.67 7.92
CA THR A 71 0.74 -6.27 8.48
C THR A 71 -0.40 -7.14 7.96
N SER A 72 -0.42 -7.48 6.67
CA SER A 72 -1.44 -8.39 6.13
C SER A 72 -1.35 -9.81 6.70
N LEU A 73 -0.13 -10.33 6.91
CA LEU A 73 0.08 -11.62 7.56
C LEU A 73 -0.37 -11.64 9.02
N ASN A 74 -0.19 -10.53 9.75
CA ASN A 74 -0.68 -10.41 11.13
C ASN A 74 -2.22 -10.39 11.21
N ASN A 75 -2.89 -9.96 10.15
CA ASN A 75 -4.35 -9.84 10.09
C ASN A 75 -5.05 -11.12 9.58
N LEU A 76 -4.28 -12.12 9.14
CA LEU A 76 -4.74 -13.48 8.85
C LEU A 76 -4.78 -14.32 10.14
#